data_AF-A0A959ZDF6-F1
#
_entry.id   AF-A0A959ZDF6-F1
#
_cell.length_a   1.000
_cell.length_b   1.000
_cell.length_c   1.000
_cell.angle_alpha   90.00
_cell.angle_beta   90.00
_cell.angle_gamma   90.00
#
_symmetry.space_group_name_H-M   'P 1'
#
loop_
_entity.id
_entity.type
_entity.pdbx_description
1 polymer ?
#
loop_
_entity_poly.entity_id
_entity_poly.type
_entity_poly.pdbx_seq_one_letter_code
_entity_poly.pdbx_strand_id
1 'polypeptide(L)'
;MAAPEGLYRIRPFEMVVRAHPPERPGEFRDVAELWTLDKDEFGSRGRIDTTMGVGMAAAAWAPLRSLLEADVPDRLELADAEVLDLLDGAAERLEASGVVLEWDPDLDQTLAGKV
;
A
#
# COMPACT_ATOMS: atom_id res chain seq x y z
N MET A 1 -17.37 -3.53 38.46
CA MET A 1 -18.09 -2.77 37.42
C MET A 1 -17.08 -2.47 36.34
N ALA A 2 -17.24 -3.14 35.19
CA ALA A 2 -16.46 -3.08 33.95
C ALA A 2 -14.92 -3.16 34.06
N ALA A 3 -14.37 -4.31 33.66
CA ALA A 3 -12.99 -4.38 33.19
C ALA A 3 -12.79 -3.35 32.05
N PRO A 4 -11.59 -2.75 31.89
CA PRO A 4 -11.30 -1.98 30.69
C PRO A 4 -11.43 -2.92 29.51
N GLU A 5 -12.52 -2.80 28.76
CA GLU A 5 -12.76 -3.57 27.56
C GLU A 5 -11.55 -3.36 26.65
N GLY A 6 -10.82 -4.43 26.41
CA GLY A 6 -9.66 -4.43 25.56
C GLY A 6 -10.04 -3.83 24.23
N LEU A 7 -9.44 -2.67 23.92
CA LEU A 7 -9.46 -2.09 22.59
C LEU A 7 -8.57 -2.95 21.69
N TYR A 8 -8.95 -4.21 21.46
CA TYR A 8 -8.55 -4.93 20.26
C TYR A 8 -9.39 -4.37 19.11
N ARG A 9 -9.27 -3.06 18.86
CA ARG A 9 -9.69 -2.50 17.58
C ARG A 9 -8.61 -2.97 16.63
N ILE A 10 -8.83 -4.13 16.02
CA ILE A 10 -8.11 -4.51 14.80
C ILE A 10 -8.31 -3.30 13.88
N ARG A 11 -7.27 -2.49 13.73
CA ARG A 11 -7.30 -1.46 12.71
C ARG A 11 -7.22 -2.24 11.39
N PRO A 12 -8.06 -1.91 10.39
CA PRO A 12 -7.93 -2.54 9.10
C PRO A 12 -6.48 -2.37 8.63
N PHE A 13 -5.92 -3.41 8.02
CA PHE A 13 -4.60 -3.32 7.44
C PHE A 13 -4.69 -2.35 6.26
N GLU A 14 -3.94 -1.27 6.32
CA GLU A 14 -3.93 -0.26 5.27
C GLU A 14 -2.65 -0.41 4.45
N MET A 15 -2.80 -0.46 3.13
CA MET A 15 -1.68 -0.42 2.20
C MET A 15 -1.59 1.00 1.63
N VAL A 16 -0.40 1.61 1.72
CA VAL A 16 -0.15 2.97 1.23
C VAL A 16 0.72 2.90 -0.02
N VAL A 17 0.24 3.49 -1.12
CA VAL A 17 0.97 3.58 -2.38
C VAL A 17 1.92 4.77 -2.31
N ARG A 18 3.18 4.49 -2.62
CA ARG A 18 4.22 5.52 -2.71
C ARG A 18 4.80 5.56 -4.11
N ALA A 19 5.01 6.75 -4.63
CA ALA A 19 5.59 6.98 -5.95
C ALA A 19 6.77 7.93 -5.85
N HIS A 20 7.64 7.90 -6.85
CA HIS A 20 8.71 8.88 -6.96
C HIS A 20 8.30 10.02 -7.91
N PRO A 21 8.71 11.27 -7.63
CA PRO A 21 8.59 12.35 -8.61
C PRO A 21 9.40 12.02 -9.88
N PRO A 22 8.98 12.49 -11.05
CA PRO A 22 9.72 12.27 -12.29
C PRO A 22 11.13 12.89 -12.26
N GLU A 23 11.33 14.02 -11.56
CA GLU A 23 12.66 14.62 -11.42
C GLU A 23 13.54 13.99 -10.31
N ARG A 24 12.99 13.10 -9.48
CA ARG A 24 13.70 12.52 -8.31
C ARG A 24 13.48 11.01 -8.19
N PRO A 25 14.11 10.20 -9.07
CA PRO A 25 13.91 8.74 -9.16
C PRO A 25 14.47 7.91 -7.98
N GLY A 26 14.58 8.46 -6.77
CA GLY A 26 14.97 7.74 -5.56
C GLY A 26 14.29 8.25 -4.28
N GLU A 27 13.40 9.23 -4.42
CA GLU A 27 12.63 9.78 -3.30
C GLU A 27 11.18 9.30 -3.45
N PHE A 28 10.78 8.32 -2.65
CA PHE A 28 9.40 7.86 -2.61
C PHE A 28 8.59 8.73 -1.66
N ARG A 29 7.42 9.21 -2.11
CA ARG A 29 6.47 9.97 -1.31
C ARG A 29 5.08 9.37 -1.42
N ASP A 30 4.23 9.64 -0.44
CA ASP A 30 2.82 9.23 -0.47
C ASP A 30 2.14 9.80 -1.73
N VAL A 31 1.45 8.93 -2.46
CA VAL A 31 0.68 9.32 -3.64
C VAL A 31 -0.37 10.37 -3.28
N ALA A 32 -0.99 10.32 -2.10
CA ALA A 32 -1.94 11.33 -1.64
C ALA A 32 -1.31 12.72 -1.59
N GLU A 33 -0.08 12.83 -1.05
CA GLU A 33 0.64 14.11 -1.00
C GLU A 33 1.01 14.57 -2.41
N LEU A 34 1.55 13.68 -3.24
CA LEU A 34 1.94 13.99 -4.62
C LEU A 34 0.75 14.42 -5.50
N TRP A 35 -0.44 13.86 -5.27
CA TRP A 35 -1.64 14.22 -6.03
C TRP A 35 -2.12 15.65 -5.75
N THR A 36 -1.83 16.17 -4.56
CA THR A 36 -2.15 17.57 -4.19
C THR A 36 -1.18 18.59 -4.78
N LEU A 37 0.00 18.15 -5.24
CA LEU A 37 0.99 19.03 -5.87
C LEU A 37 0.49 19.55 -7.22
N ASP A 38 0.98 20.73 -7.56
CA ASP A 38 0.67 21.39 -8.81
C ASP A 38 1.16 20.59 -10.04
N LYS A 39 0.56 20.89 -11.20
CA LYS A 39 0.83 20.19 -12.46
C LYS A 39 2.27 20.31 -12.96
N ASP A 40 3.04 21.25 -12.44
CA ASP A 40 4.44 21.42 -12.81
C ASP A 40 5.40 20.57 -11.95
N GLU A 41 5.00 20.15 -10.73
CA GLU A 41 5.86 19.36 -9.80
C GLU A 41 5.65 17.85 -9.90
N PHE A 42 4.40 17.39 -9.99
CA PHE A 42 4.09 15.97 -10.18
C PHE A 42 3.53 15.71 -11.58
N GLY A 43 2.72 16.67 -12.04
CA GLY A 43 2.23 16.75 -13.40
C GLY A 43 1.47 15.54 -13.92
N SER A 44 1.14 15.61 -15.20
CA SER A 44 0.43 14.51 -15.87
C SER A 44 1.33 13.27 -16.00
N ARG A 45 2.65 13.48 -16.10
CA ARG A 45 3.63 12.39 -16.23
C ARG A 45 3.68 11.53 -14.97
N GLY A 46 3.86 12.14 -13.79
CA GLY A 46 3.88 11.43 -12.52
C GLY A 46 2.59 10.67 -12.26
N ARG A 47 1.43 11.27 -12.56
CA ARG A 47 0.12 10.59 -12.45
C ARG A 47 -0.02 9.40 -13.37
N ILE A 48 0.37 9.53 -14.64
CA ILE A 48 0.33 8.44 -15.63
C ILE A 48 1.27 7.30 -15.20
N ASP A 49 2.51 7.63 -14.83
CA ASP A 49 3.51 6.64 -14.43
C ASP A 49 3.08 5.91 -13.15
N THR A 50 2.50 6.63 -12.18
CA THR A 50 1.93 6.03 -10.96
C THR A 50 0.77 5.10 -11.28
N THR A 51 -0.17 5.54 -12.12
CA THR A 51 -1.32 4.71 -12.51
C THR A 51 -0.88 3.45 -13.26
N MET A 52 0.14 3.56 -14.13
CA MET A 52 0.72 2.40 -14.81
C MET A 52 1.41 1.45 -13.82
N GLY A 53 2.17 1.99 -12.85
CA GLY A 53 2.78 1.20 -11.79
C GLY A 53 1.76 0.41 -10.98
N VAL A 54 0.69 1.08 -10.54
CA VAL A 54 -0.45 0.43 -9.86
C VAL A 54 -1.13 -0.60 -10.76
N GLY A 55 -1.28 -0.31 -12.06
CA GLY A 55 -1.81 -1.25 -13.04
C GLY A 55 -0.99 -2.53 -13.18
N MET A 56 0.33 -2.41 -13.22
CA MET A 56 1.23 -3.58 -13.26
C MET A 56 1.17 -4.38 -11.95
N ALA A 57 1.15 -3.70 -10.81
CA ALA A 57 0.96 -4.35 -9.51
C ALA A 57 -0.37 -5.10 -9.43
N ALA A 58 -1.45 -4.49 -9.93
CA ALA A 58 -2.80 -5.08 -9.98
C ALA A 58 -2.93 -6.28 -10.92
N ALA A 59 -1.99 -6.44 -11.87
CA ALA A 59 -1.89 -7.66 -12.67
C ALA A 59 -1.28 -8.82 -11.87
N ALA A 60 -0.36 -8.53 -10.93
CA ALA A 60 0.25 -9.52 -10.04
C ALA A 60 -0.66 -9.86 -8.84
N TRP A 61 -1.46 -8.90 -8.37
CA TRP A 61 -2.38 -9.07 -7.24
C TRP A 61 -3.70 -8.33 -7.44
N ALA A 62 -4.79 -9.10 -7.60
CA ALA A 62 -6.10 -8.58 -7.98
C ALA A 62 -6.72 -7.51 -7.05
N PRO A 63 -6.54 -7.55 -5.71
CA PRO A 63 -7.06 -6.53 -4.79
C PRO A 63 -6.63 -5.09 -5.12
N LEU A 64 -5.44 -4.91 -5.71
CA LEU A 64 -4.95 -3.58 -6.09
C LEU A 64 -5.75 -2.93 -7.23
N ARG A 65 -6.62 -3.67 -7.91
CA ARG A 65 -7.51 -3.08 -8.93
C ARG A 65 -8.45 -2.04 -8.33
N SER A 66 -8.84 -2.20 -7.07
CA SER A 66 -9.68 -1.22 -6.35
C SER A 66 -9.02 0.17 -6.28
N LEU A 67 -7.69 0.24 -6.23
CA LEU A 67 -6.95 1.51 -6.28
C LEU A 67 -7.10 2.24 -7.62
N LEU A 68 -7.24 1.50 -8.73
CA LEU A 68 -7.43 2.07 -10.06
C LEU A 68 -8.83 2.63 -10.28
N GLU A 69 -9.79 2.24 -9.44
CA GLU A 69 -11.16 2.74 -9.45
C GLU A 69 -11.32 4.00 -8.58
N ALA A 70 -10.34 4.29 -7.71
CA ALA A 70 -10.32 5.47 -6.86
C ALA A 70 -9.85 6.72 -7.63
N ASP A 71 -10.37 7.89 -7.25
CA ASP A 71 -9.93 9.18 -7.80
C ASP A 71 -8.45 9.46 -7.52
N VAL A 72 -7.96 8.93 -6.39
CA VAL A 72 -6.54 8.95 -5.99
C VAL A 72 -6.15 7.52 -5.63
N PRO A 73 -5.14 6.93 -6.30
CA PRO A 73 -4.68 5.58 -6.01
C PRO A 73 -3.66 5.59 -4.86
N ASP A 74 -4.01 6.15 -3.69
CA ASP A 74 -3.08 6.32 -2.55
C ASP A 74 -3.22 5.22 -1.49
N ARG A 75 -4.43 4.78 -1.18
CA ARG A 75 -4.69 3.87 -0.05
C ARG A 75 -5.65 2.75 -0.39
N LEU A 76 -5.33 1.57 0.12
CA LEU A 76 -6.19 0.40 0.04
C LEU A 76 -6.36 -0.19 1.44
N GLU A 77 -7.61 -0.25 1.90
CA GLU A 77 -7.95 -1.04 3.08
C GLU A 77 -8.03 -2.52 2.70
N LEU A 78 -7.22 -3.35 3.34
CA LEU A 78 -7.16 -4.79 3.12
C LEU A 78 -8.10 -5.52 4.08
N ALA A 79 -8.91 -6.41 3.52
CA ALA A 79 -9.66 -7.39 4.28
C ALA A 79 -8.74 -8.50 4.82
N ASP A 80 -9.16 -9.17 5.90
CA ASP A 80 -8.39 -10.26 6.51
C ASP A 80 -7.97 -11.34 5.50
N ALA A 81 -8.83 -11.66 4.53
CA ALA A 81 -8.53 -12.62 3.48
C ALA A 81 -7.42 -12.15 2.52
N GLU A 82 -7.35 -10.86 2.25
CA GLU A 82 -6.33 -10.27 1.38
C GLU A 82 -5.00 -10.18 2.11
N VAL A 83 -5.02 -9.87 3.41
CA VAL A 83 -3.83 -9.92 4.27
C VAL A 83 -3.27 -11.34 4.31
N LEU A 84 -4.13 -12.35 4.46
CA LEU A 84 -3.69 -13.75 4.40
C LEU A 84 -3.10 -14.10 3.03
N ASP A 85 -3.72 -13.71 1.91
CA ASP A 85 -3.16 -13.94 0.57
C ASP A 85 -1.80 -13.25 0.38
N LEU A 86 -1.64 -12.05 0.95
CA LEU A 86 -0.37 -11.31 0.94
C LEU A 86 0.74 -12.11 1.64
N LEU A 87 0.43 -12.68 2.81
CA LEU A 87 1.32 -13.53 3.60
C LEU A 87 1.54 -14.92 2.98
N ASP A 88 0.60 -15.42 2.18
CA ASP A 88 0.66 -16.73 1.51
C ASP A 88 1.37 -16.67 0.14
N GLY A 89 2.00 -15.53 -0.19
CA GLY A 89 2.88 -15.39 -1.36
C GLY A 89 2.46 -14.33 -2.37
N ALA A 90 1.41 -13.52 -2.12
CA ALA A 90 1.18 -12.34 -2.96
C ALA A 90 2.31 -11.31 -2.80
N ALA A 91 2.93 -11.22 -1.63
CA ALA A 91 4.08 -10.33 -1.41
C ALA A 91 5.23 -10.65 -2.38
N GLU A 92 5.60 -11.94 -2.50
CA GLU A 92 6.66 -12.39 -3.40
C GLU A 92 6.31 -12.14 -4.88
N ARG A 93 5.03 -12.32 -5.26
CA ARG A 93 4.54 -12.01 -6.62
C ARG A 93 4.65 -10.53 -6.94
N LEU A 94 4.33 -9.67 -5.97
CA LEU A 94 4.44 -8.21 -6.10
C LEU A 94 5.91 -7.80 -6.25
N GLU A 95 6.81 -8.32 -5.43
CA GLU A 95 8.25 -8.06 -5.56
C GLU A 95 8.82 -8.55 -6.90
N ALA A 96 8.39 -9.72 -7.37
CA ALA A 96 8.78 -10.23 -8.68
C ALA A 96 8.27 -9.36 -9.85
N SER A 97 7.20 -8.61 -9.64
CA SER A 97 6.69 -7.62 -10.60
C SER A 97 7.39 -6.26 -10.53
N GLY A 98 8.38 -6.12 -9.62
CA GLY A 98 9.12 -4.87 -9.40
C GLY A 98 8.47 -3.90 -8.42
N VAL A 99 7.46 -4.36 -7.67
CA VAL A 99 6.80 -3.58 -6.61
C VAL A 99 7.53 -3.84 -5.30
N VAL A 100 8.13 -2.80 -4.72
CA VAL A 100 8.80 -2.90 -3.42
C VAL A 100 7.76 -2.76 -2.31
N LEU A 101 7.66 -3.78 -1.44
CA LEU A 101 6.83 -3.74 -0.24
C LEU A 101 7.68 -3.36 0.96
N GLU A 102 7.27 -2.33 1.67
CA GLU A 102 7.88 -1.94 2.94
C GLU A 102 6.86 -2.16 4.04
N TRP A 103 7.25 -2.97 5.02
CA TRP A 103 6.43 -3.24 6.20
C TRP A 103 6.76 -2.18 7.25
N ASP A 104 5.73 -1.62 7.87
CA ASP A 104 5.92 -0.75 9.02
C ASP A 104 6.64 -1.54 10.13
N PRO A 105 7.71 -1.02 10.75
CA PRO A 105 8.40 -1.72 11.82
C PRO A 105 7.49 -2.05 13.02
N ASP A 106 6.41 -1.30 13.24
CA ASP A 106 5.40 -1.63 14.25
C ASP A 106 4.51 -2.82 13.87
N LEU A 107 4.53 -3.29 12.61
CA LEU A 107 3.87 -4.54 12.17
C LEU A 107 4.71 -5.79 12.44
N ASP A 108 6.02 -5.65 12.72
CA ASP A 108 6.94 -6.75 13.08
C ASP A 108 6.72 -7.24 14.53
N GLN A 109 5.46 -7.27 14.98
CA GLN A 109 5.12 -7.70 16.33
C GLN A 109 5.30 -9.21 16.41
N THR A 110 6.46 -9.61 16.94
CA THR A 110 6.80 -11.01 17.19
C THR A 110 5.67 -11.70 17.98
N LEU A 111 5.03 -12.69 17.35
CA LEU A 111 4.02 -13.53 17.99
C LEU A 111 4.71 -14.60 18.85
N ALA A 112 4.90 -14.32 20.15
CA ALA A 112 5.46 -15.28 21.09
C ALA A 112 4.37 -16.16 21.72
N GLY A 113 4.21 -17.38 21.20
CA GLY A 113 3.42 -18.42 21.85
C GLY A 113 4.21 -19.06 22.99
N LYS A 114 3.74 -18.92 24.23
CA LYS A 114 4.21 -19.74 25.35
C LYS A 114 3.21 -20.87 25.57
N VAL A 115 3.71 -22.11 25.50
CA VAL A 115 2.99 -23.34 25.86
C VAL A 115 2.90 -23.52 27.37
#